data_AF-A0AAE8J4K0-F1
#
_entry.id   AF-A0AAE8J4K0-F1
#
_cell.length_a   1.000
_cell.length_b   1.000
_cell.length_c   1.000
_cell.angle_alpha   90.00
_cell.angle_beta   90.00
_cell.angle_gamma   90.00
#
_symmetry.space_group_name_H-M   'P 1'
#
loop_
_entity.id
_entity.type
_entity.pdbx_description
1 polymer ?
#
loop_
_entity_poly.entity_id
_entity_poly.type
_entity_poly.pdbx_seq_one_letter_code
_entity_poly.pdbx_strand_id
1 'polypeptide(L)'
;MTVRNNEAIKKYGFFFLVFIFFGYLSINFPLTGDDLNWGITTLKNYFGSGQFLNYDGRYAGNSLIIIASHSAVFKVLSYAGITTLVVYLAAHLINNVRQLERNTLLILILMLTMSTELFAQVLGWNAGFFNYMASLVYPLIIINLVKYHYSDWQASKYLRYSILIAVLSIISCFFVEHVTLLNLAVATILMGYMLYQKKKNYLVIANFIGTYIGGILMFSNKAYLNILLHHDSYRETSFSLTKVYHIISQQMDFYLLIDNPIITVLLAVILGYLIIKNLQKRSGNKLGTVVSYLELSILIAFIEYHYILFNTFLKDFGHRYLVSCLLSILFLLVIVIEMAKLSLETHNIEYIALIAAAIVLIVPFFVVTPFGPRGAFASYFCL
;
A
#
# COMPACT_ATOMS: atom_id res chain seq x y z
N MET A 1 40.74 -5.41 3.34
CA MET A 1 40.01 -4.60 2.33
C MET A 1 39.22 -5.46 1.34
N THR A 2 39.68 -6.65 0.97
CA THR A 2 39.02 -7.57 0.00
C THR A 2 37.65 -8.10 0.42
N VAL A 3 37.43 -8.44 1.70
CA VAL A 3 36.15 -8.99 2.18
C VAL A 3 35.01 -7.95 2.13
N ARG A 4 35.27 -6.70 2.57
CA ARG A 4 34.28 -5.60 2.54
C ARG A 4 33.87 -5.20 1.13
N ASN A 5 34.80 -5.25 0.17
CA ASN A 5 34.49 -5.00 -1.24
C ASN A 5 33.61 -6.10 -1.82
N ASN A 6 33.84 -7.37 -1.46
CA ASN A 6 33.02 -8.49 -1.94
C ASN A 6 31.58 -8.44 -1.40
N GLU A 7 31.36 -8.00 -0.15
CA GLU A 7 30.01 -7.82 0.40
C GLU A 7 29.25 -6.66 -0.25
N ALA A 8 29.92 -5.53 -0.49
CA ALA A 8 29.32 -4.42 -1.21
C ALA A 8 28.94 -4.81 -2.64
N ILE A 9 29.84 -5.49 -3.38
CA ILE A 9 29.59 -5.96 -4.74
C ILE A 9 28.39 -6.93 -4.79
N LYS A 10 28.28 -7.86 -3.84
CA LYS A 10 27.13 -8.77 -3.74
C LYS A 10 25.83 -8.02 -3.49
N LYS A 11 25.83 -7.08 -2.53
CA LYS A 11 24.66 -6.28 -2.17
C LYS A 11 24.15 -5.43 -3.33
N TYR A 12 25.03 -4.66 -3.96
CA TYR A 12 24.65 -3.81 -5.10
C TYR A 12 24.33 -4.64 -6.34
N GLY A 13 25.02 -5.77 -6.54
CA GLY A 13 24.72 -6.72 -7.61
C GLY A 13 23.30 -7.29 -7.51
N PHE A 14 22.83 -7.63 -6.30
CA PHE A 14 21.47 -8.14 -6.12
C PHE A 14 20.41 -7.11 -6.48
N PHE A 15 20.52 -5.86 -6.01
CA PHE A 15 19.57 -4.80 -6.41
C PHE A 15 19.64 -4.49 -7.91
N PHE A 16 20.81 -4.60 -8.51
CA PHE A 16 20.94 -4.50 -9.97
C PHE A 16 20.21 -5.62 -10.69
N LEU A 17 20.21 -6.86 -10.19
CA LEU A 17 19.41 -7.95 -10.74
C LEU A 17 17.91 -7.68 -10.64
N VAL A 18 17.45 -7.14 -9.51
CA VAL A 18 16.04 -6.72 -9.33
C VAL A 18 15.67 -5.64 -10.36
N PHE A 19 16.57 -4.66 -10.55
CA PHE A 19 16.40 -3.60 -11.54
C PHE A 19 16.28 -4.18 -12.96
N ILE A 20 17.18 -5.09 -13.35
CA ILE A 20 17.14 -5.75 -14.66
C ILE A 20 15.87 -6.59 -14.83
N PHE A 21 15.44 -7.31 -13.79
CA PHE A 21 14.23 -8.13 -13.83
C PHE A 21 12.98 -7.28 -14.12
N PHE A 22 12.74 -6.19 -13.39
CA PHE A 22 11.60 -5.33 -13.64
C PHE A 22 11.72 -4.50 -14.94
N GLY A 23 12.95 -4.17 -15.34
CA GLY A 23 13.21 -3.58 -16.66
C GLY A 23 12.80 -4.53 -17.79
N TYR A 24 13.16 -5.81 -17.69
CA TYR A 24 12.77 -6.85 -18.65
C TYR A 24 11.24 -7.04 -18.68
N LEU A 25 10.57 -7.09 -17.54
CA LEU A 25 9.11 -7.16 -17.49
C LEU A 25 8.47 -5.98 -18.21
N SER A 26 8.95 -4.76 -17.96
CA SER A 26 8.44 -3.53 -18.59
C SER A 26 8.54 -3.54 -20.13
N ILE A 27 9.58 -4.17 -20.70
CA ILE A 27 9.70 -4.33 -22.16
C ILE A 27 8.54 -5.17 -22.72
N ASN A 28 8.10 -6.17 -21.97
CA ASN A 28 7.07 -7.12 -22.37
C ASN A 28 5.64 -6.63 -22.09
N PHE A 29 5.46 -5.56 -21.31
CA PHE A 29 4.14 -4.99 -21.04
C PHE A 29 3.70 -4.06 -22.19
N PRO A 30 2.63 -4.40 -22.92
CA PRO A 30 2.10 -3.57 -23.99
C PRO A 30 1.42 -2.31 -23.42
N LEU A 31 1.23 -1.30 -24.28
CA LEU A 31 0.30 -0.21 -23.97
C LEU A 31 -1.12 -0.77 -24.07
N THR A 32 -1.91 -0.65 -23.00
CA THR A 32 -3.28 -1.17 -22.94
C THR A 32 -4.24 -0.15 -22.34
N GLY A 33 -5.53 -0.25 -22.67
CA GLY A 33 -6.55 0.63 -22.10
C GLY A 33 -6.27 2.11 -22.34
N ASP A 34 -6.25 2.89 -21.27
CA ASP A 34 -5.97 4.32 -21.29
C ASP A 34 -4.51 4.67 -21.68
N ASP A 35 -3.55 3.74 -21.57
CA ASP A 35 -2.17 3.94 -22.01
C ASP A 35 -2.11 4.37 -23.48
N LEU A 36 -3.04 3.86 -24.31
CA LEU A 36 -3.17 4.23 -25.72
C LEU A 36 -3.61 5.69 -25.88
N ASN A 37 -4.54 6.17 -25.05
CA ASN A 37 -4.96 7.57 -25.04
C ASN A 37 -3.82 8.49 -24.57
N TRP A 38 -3.05 8.04 -23.57
CA TRP A 38 -1.84 8.72 -23.11
C TRP A 38 -0.73 8.73 -24.18
N GLY A 39 -0.67 7.72 -25.04
CA GLY A 39 0.27 7.67 -26.18
C GLY A 39 -0.03 8.66 -27.30
N ILE A 40 -1.28 9.13 -27.41
CA ILE A 40 -1.68 10.16 -28.39
C ILE A 40 -1.57 11.58 -27.80
N THR A 41 -1.51 11.69 -26.47
CA THR A 41 -1.50 12.98 -25.75
C THR A 41 -0.09 13.37 -25.30
N THR A 42 0.33 14.61 -25.55
CA THR A 42 1.61 15.14 -25.03
C THR A 42 1.41 15.93 -23.75
N LEU A 43 2.47 16.11 -22.94
CA LEU A 43 2.42 16.97 -21.75
C LEU A 43 1.99 18.40 -22.10
N LYS A 44 2.47 18.92 -23.24
CA LYS A 44 2.08 20.25 -23.73
C LYS A 44 0.58 20.33 -23.95
N ASN A 45 -0.04 19.31 -24.55
CA ASN A 45 -1.48 19.28 -24.77
C ASN A 45 -2.23 19.09 -23.46
N TYR A 46 -1.78 18.19 -22.60
CA TYR A 46 -2.40 17.88 -21.31
C TYR A 46 -2.50 19.12 -20.39
N PHE A 47 -1.40 19.87 -20.27
CA PHE A 47 -1.36 21.10 -19.48
C PHE A 47 -1.92 22.31 -20.24
N GLY A 48 -1.56 22.48 -21.51
CA GLY A 48 -1.91 23.65 -22.31
C GLY A 48 -3.40 23.77 -22.66
N SER A 49 -4.11 22.64 -22.78
CA SER A 49 -5.57 22.62 -23.00
C SER A 49 -6.39 22.77 -21.70
N GLY A 50 -5.74 22.67 -20.53
CA GLY A 50 -6.44 22.58 -19.25
C GLY A 50 -7.10 21.24 -18.96
N GLN A 51 -6.85 20.18 -19.76
CA GLN A 51 -7.39 18.83 -19.54
C GLN A 51 -7.09 18.33 -18.12
N PHE A 52 -5.89 18.60 -17.61
CA PHE A 52 -5.47 18.19 -16.27
C PHE A 52 -6.43 18.66 -15.16
N LEU A 53 -7.09 19.81 -15.30
CA LEU A 53 -7.98 20.40 -14.28
C LEU A 53 -9.32 19.66 -14.13
N ASN A 54 -9.67 18.78 -15.08
CA ASN A 54 -10.98 18.14 -15.14
C ASN A 54 -10.92 16.59 -15.18
N TYR A 55 -9.73 15.99 -15.07
CA TYR A 55 -9.54 14.55 -15.26
C TYR A 55 -9.65 13.73 -13.96
N ASP A 56 -8.66 13.83 -13.06
CA ASP A 56 -8.65 13.06 -11.79
C ASP A 56 -7.71 13.63 -10.71
N GLY A 57 -7.04 14.77 -10.92
CA GLY A 57 -6.08 15.31 -9.94
C GLY A 57 -4.78 14.52 -9.78
N ARG A 58 -4.56 13.42 -10.52
CA ARG A 58 -3.37 12.56 -10.46
C ARG A 58 -2.25 13.10 -11.34
N TYR A 59 -1.87 14.36 -11.11
CA TYR A 59 -0.99 15.11 -12.01
C TYR A 59 0.38 14.45 -12.23
N ALA A 60 0.99 13.88 -11.18
CA ALA A 60 2.29 13.23 -11.27
C ALA A 60 2.18 11.88 -12.00
N GLY A 61 1.21 11.06 -11.63
CA GLY A 61 0.97 9.78 -12.29
C GLY A 61 0.68 9.93 -13.77
N ASN A 62 -0.25 10.83 -14.13
CA ASN A 62 -0.59 11.15 -15.53
C ASN A 62 0.60 11.69 -16.32
N SER A 63 1.44 12.52 -15.70
CA SER A 63 2.65 13.04 -16.35
C SER A 63 3.66 11.92 -16.63
N LEU A 64 3.87 11.01 -15.68
CA LEU A 64 4.81 9.90 -15.85
C LEU A 64 4.35 8.92 -16.94
N ILE A 65 3.05 8.57 -16.98
CA ILE A 65 2.54 7.70 -18.05
C ILE A 65 2.64 8.38 -19.42
N ILE A 66 2.32 9.68 -19.55
CA ILE A 66 2.50 10.41 -20.81
C ILE A 66 3.96 10.32 -21.28
N ILE A 67 4.93 10.57 -20.40
CA ILE A 67 6.36 10.48 -20.76
C ILE A 67 6.72 9.04 -21.16
N ALA A 68 6.27 8.06 -20.39
CA ALA A 68 6.56 6.64 -20.63
C ALA A 68 5.95 6.11 -21.94
N SER A 69 4.76 6.59 -22.33
CA SER A 69 4.13 6.23 -23.61
C SER A 69 4.90 6.77 -24.82
N HIS A 70 5.74 7.81 -24.64
CA HIS A 70 6.54 8.40 -25.72
C HIS A 70 8.02 7.99 -25.68
N SER A 71 8.47 7.31 -24.63
CA SER A 71 9.87 6.91 -24.46
C SER A 71 9.97 5.54 -23.80
N ALA A 72 10.28 4.53 -24.62
CA ALA A 72 10.50 3.17 -24.15
C ALA A 72 11.65 3.10 -23.12
N VAL A 73 12.72 3.88 -23.33
CA VAL A 73 13.85 3.96 -22.39
C VAL A 73 13.39 4.51 -21.05
N PHE A 74 12.61 5.60 -21.04
CA PHE A 74 12.06 6.14 -19.80
C PHE A 74 11.15 5.13 -19.10
N LYS A 75 10.24 4.48 -19.84
CA LYS A 75 9.35 3.44 -19.31
C LYS A 75 10.17 2.36 -18.59
N VAL A 76 11.14 1.75 -19.27
CA VAL A 76 11.97 0.67 -18.71
C VAL A 76 12.75 1.13 -17.48
N LEU A 77 13.42 2.28 -17.54
CA LEU A 77 14.21 2.80 -16.42
C LEU A 77 13.34 3.17 -15.22
N SER A 78 12.16 3.75 -15.46
CA SER A 78 11.22 4.11 -14.40
C SER A 78 10.61 2.88 -13.74
N TYR A 79 10.23 1.85 -14.49
CA TYR A 79 9.72 0.60 -13.95
C TYR A 79 10.77 -0.09 -13.07
N ALA A 80 11.96 -0.27 -13.65
CA ALA A 80 13.09 -0.86 -12.95
C ALA A 80 13.45 -0.07 -11.68
N GLY A 81 13.57 1.26 -11.79
CA GLY A 81 13.95 2.14 -10.70
C GLY A 81 12.92 2.21 -9.58
N ILE A 82 11.65 2.45 -9.91
CA ILE A 82 10.57 2.60 -8.93
C ILE A 82 10.36 1.29 -8.17
N THR A 83 10.22 0.16 -8.87
CA THR A 83 9.98 -1.11 -8.18
C THR A 83 11.16 -1.55 -7.33
N THR A 84 12.40 -1.38 -7.83
CA THR A 84 13.60 -1.66 -7.04
C THR A 84 13.66 -0.77 -5.80
N LEU A 85 13.28 0.50 -5.91
CA LEU A 85 13.26 1.42 -4.79
C LEU A 85 12.17 1.06 -3.76
N VAL A 86 10.96 0.73 -4.19
CA VAL A 86 9.87 0.27 -3.31
C VAL A 86 10.29 -0.97 -2.53
N VAL A 87 10.83 -1.97 -3.24
CA VAL A 87 11.31 -3.22 -2.64
C VAL A 87 12.46 -2.96 -1.66
N TYR A 88 13.42 -2.10 -2.03
CA TYR A 88 14.53 -1.71 -1.16
C TYR A 88 14.04 -1.05 0.12
N LEU A 89 13.15 -0.05 0.01
CA LEU A 89 12.64 0.70 1.15
C LEU A 89 11.80 -0.20 2.07
N ALA A 90 10.98 -1.09 1.52
CA ALA A 90 10.21 -2.05 2.30
C ALA A 90 11.11 -3.07 3.01
N ALA A 91 12.12 -3.61 2.32
CA ALA A 91 13.08 -4.52 2.93
C ALA A 91 13.91 -3.84 4.04
N HIS A 92 14.15 -2.53 3.91
CA HIS A 92 14.83 -1.74 4.92
C HIS A 92 13.98 -1.51 6.18
N LEU A 93 12.65 -1.61 6.10
CA LEU A 93 11.78 -1.56 7.27
C LEU A 93 11.90 -2.82 8.14
N ILE A 94 12.28 -3.96 7.59
CA ILE A 94 12.42 -5.20 8.36
C ILE A 94 13.70 -5.10 9.22
N ASN A 95 13.54 -5.13 10.54
CA ASN A 95 14.63 -5.04 11.50
C ASN A 95 15.76 -6.02 11.14
N ASN A 96 17.01 -5.53 11.19
CA ASN A 96 18.26 -6.19 10.80
C ASN A 96 18.74 -5.89 9.36
N VAL A 97 19.23 -4.66 9.14
CA VAL A 97 19.85 -4.18 7.89
C VAL A 97 21.00 -5.10 7.39
N ARG A 98 21.61 -5.90 8.28
CA ARG A 98 22.65 -6.88 7.90
C ARG A 98 22.11 -8.03 7.04
N GLN A 99 20.78 -8.22 6.99
CA GLN A 99 20.11 -9.26 6.19
C GLN A 99 19.27 -8.64 5.06
N LEU A 100 19.63 -7.43 4.60
CA LEU A 100 18.86 -6.69 3.60
C LEU A 100 18.60 -7.51 2.33
N GLU A 101 19.57 -8.29 1.84
CA GLU A 101 19.40 -9.16 0.67
C GLU A 101 18.29 -10.19 0.88
N ARG A 102 18.29 -10.85 2.04
CA ARG A 102 17.25 -11.83 2.41
C ARG A 102 15.89 -11.17 2.58
N ASN A 103 15.84 -10.00 3.22
CA ASN A 103 14.61 -9.25 3.39
C ASN A 103 14.05 -8.78 2.05
N THR A 104 14.92 -8.33 1.14
CA THR A 104 14.57 -7.98 -0.24
C THR A 104 14.04 -9.18 -1.01
N LEU A 105 14.68 -10.35 -0.91
CA LEU A 105 14.17 -11.57 -1.53
C LEU A 105 12.80 -11.95 -0.99
N LEU A 106 12.58 -11.85 0.33
CA LEU A 106 11.28 -12.10 0.95
C LEU A 106 10.21 -11.14 0.40
N ILE A 107 10.47 -9.83 0.39
CA ILE A 107 9.54 -8.83 -0.16
C ILE A 107 9.26 -9.09 -1.64
N LEU A 108 10.26 -9.47 -2.44
CA LEU A 108 10.07 -9.82 -3.84
C LEU A 108 9.18 -11.03 -4.02
N ILE A 109 9.41 -12.10 -3.26
CA ILE A 109 8.59 -13.31 -3.32
C ILE A 109 7.14 -12.95 -2.97
N LEU A 110 6.92 -12.25 -1.86
CA LEU A 110 5.57 -11.83 -1.43
C LEU A 110 4.88 -10.93 -2.47
N MET A 111 5.61 -9.99 -3.05
CA MET A 111 5.07 -9.13 -4.10
C MET A 111 4.71 -9.93 -5.35
N LEU A 112 5.54 -10.88 -5.76
CA LEU A 112 5.29 -11.72 -6.95
C LEU A 112 4.23 -12.81 -6.72
N THR A 113 3.83 -13.07 -5.47
CA THR A 113 2.72 -13.97 -5.13
C THR A 113 1.35 -13.27 -5.08
N MET A 114 1.28 -11.97 -5.43
CA MET A 114 0.01 -11.28 -5.59
C MET A 114 -0.86 -11.94 -6.67
N SER A 115 -2.18 -11.78 -6.56
CA SER A 115 -3.11 -12.31 -7.54
C SER A 115 -2.81 -11.82 -8.95
N THR A 116 -3.23 -12.60 -9.95
CA THR A 116 -3.07 -12.21 -11.36
C THR A 116 -3.79 -10.90 -11.68
N GLU A 117 -4.90 -10.61 -11.01
CA GLU A 117 -5.65 -9.38 -11.21
C GLU A 117 -4.93 -8.17 -10.62
N LEU A 118 -4.39 -8.30 -9.39
CA LEU A 118 -3.54 -7.28 -8.78
C LEU A 118 -2.31 -7.01 -9.64
N PHE A 119 -1.63 -8.08 -10.08
CA PHE A 119 -0.46 -7.98 -10.94
C PHE A 119 -0.81 -7.26 -12.25
N ALA A 120 -1.88 -7.65 -12.93
CA ALA A 120 -2.28 -7.05 -14.19
C ALA A 120 -2.61 -5.55 -14.03
N GLN A 121 -3.28 -5.15 -12.95
CA GLN A 121 -3.72 -3.76 -12.76
C GLN A 121 -2.67 -2.84 -12.11
N VAL A 122 -1.61 -3.38 -11.50
CA VAL A 122 -0.57 -2.58 -10.84
C VAL A 122 0.77 -2.65 -11.57
N LEU A 123 1.14 -3.82 -12.11
CA LEU A 123 2.40 -4.00 -12.82
C LEU A 123 2.20 -4.14 -14.33
N GLY A 124 1.17 -4.87 -14.77
CA GLY A 124 0.90 -5.13 -16.18
C GLY A 124 0.28 -3.97 -16.96
N TRP A 125 -0.24 -2.96 -16.27
CA TRP A 125 -0.90 -1.79 -16.83
C TRP A 125 -0.15 -0.51 -16.46
N ASN A 126 0.29 0.28 -17.44
CA ASN A 126 1.25 1.36 -17.18
C ASN A 126 0.65 2.53 -16.39
N ALA A 127 -0.57 2.97 -16.70
CA ALA A 127 -1.27 3.95 -15.87
C ALA A 127 -1.52 3.42 -14.45
N GLY A 128 -1.77 2.12 -14.30
CA GLY A 128 -1.80 1.44 -13.01
C GLY A 128 -0.47 1.54 -12.26
N PHE A 129 0.64 1.21 -12.91
CA PHE A 129 1.97 1.27 -12.33
C PHE A 129 2.33 2.65 -11.80
N PHE A 130 2.21 3.68 -12.64
CA PHE A 130 2.61 5.04 -12.25
C PHE A 130 1.70 5.67 -11.19
N ASN A 131 0.46 5.23 -11.03
CA ASN A 131 -0.43 5.74 -9.99
C ASN A 131 -0.33 4.92 -8.68
N TYR A 132 -0.21 3.60 -8.77
CA TYR A 132 -0.34 2.70 -7.60
C TYR A 132 1.02 2.19 -7.09
N MET A 133 1.95 1.79 -7.95
CA MET A 133 3.29 1.36 -7.49
C MET A 133 4.15 2.58 -7.12
N ALA A 134 4.17 3.62 -7.95
CA ALA A 134 4.99 4.81 -7.69
C ALA A 134 4.55 5.58 -6.43
N SER A 135 3.26 5.55 -6.09
CA SER A 135 2.73 6.24 -4.91
C SER A 135 3.23 5.66 -3.59
N LEU A 136 3.70 4.41 -3.56
CA LEU A 136 4.27 3.79 -2.35
C LEU A 136 5.66 4.34 -1.98
N VAL A 137 6.38 4.95 -2.93
CA VAL A 137 7.76 5.41 -2.70
C VAL A 137 7.83 6.42 -1.54
N TYR A 138 6.96 7.43 -1.56
CA TYR A 138 6.99 8.51 -0.57
C TYR A 138 6.62 8.07 0.87
N PRO A 139 5.49 7.37 1.11
CA PRO A 139 5.17 6.90 2.46
C PRO A 139 6.27 5.97 3.00
N LEU A 140 6.86 5.11 2.16
CA LEU A 140 8.00 4.28 2.56
C LEU A 140 9.24 5.10 2.92
N ILE A 141 9.55 6.18 2.19
CA ILE A 141 10.62 7.11 2.56
C ILE A 141 10.33 7.72 3.94
N ILE A 142 9.13 8.23 4.17
CA ILE A 142 8.77 8.87 5.44
C ILE A 142 8.86 7.91 6.61
N ILE A 143 8.32 6.69 6.48
CA ILE A 143 8.40 5.67 7.54
C ILE A 143 9.86 5.30 7.83
N ASN A 144 10.68 5.07 6.80
CA ASN A 144 12.09 4.75 6.98
C ASN A 144 12.85 5.89 7.68
N LEU A 145 12.61 7.14 7.27
CA LEU A 145 13.27 8.28 7.90
C LEU A 145 12.83 8.49 9.35
N VAL A 146 11.55 8.28 9.67
CA VAL A 146 11.06 8.33 11.06
C VAL A 146 11.72 7.22 11.88
N LYS A 147 11.72 5.98 11.37
CA LYS A 147 12.32 4.82 12.04
C LYS A 147 13.79 5.04 12.40
N TYR A 148 14.59 5.52 11.46
CA TYR A 148 16.05 5.58 11.62
C TYR A 148 16.60 6.94 12.06
N HIS A 149 15.85 8.02 11.84
CA HIS A 149 16.39 9.38 11.96
C HIS A 149 15.48 10.36 12.71
N TYR A 150 14.35 9.94 13.29
CA TYR A 150 13.45 10.90 13.96
C TYR A 150 14.12 11.70 15.09
N SER A 151 15.01 11.06 15.87
CA SER A 151 15.81 11.75 16.88
C SER A 151 16.79 12.77 16.28
N ASP A 152 17.36 12.45 15.12
CA ASP A 152 18.35 13.26 14.41
C ASP A 152 17.71 14.43 13.65
N TRP A 153 16.44 14.31 13.25
CA TRP A 153 15.68 15.34 12.52
C TRP A 153 15.54 16.68 13.26
N GLN A 154 15.86 16.71 14.56
CA GLN A 154 15.89 17.91 15.39
C GLN A 154 17.15 18.77 15.15
N ALA A 155 18.18 18.21 14.51
CA ALA A 155 19.41 18.94 14.21
C ALA A 155 19.21 19.90 13.03
N SER A 156 19.65 21.15 13.19
CA SER A 156 19.62 22.21 12.16
C SER A 156 20.26 21.79 10.83
N LYS A 157 21.16 20.80 10.85
CA LYS A 157 21.80 20.22 9.66
C LYS A 157 20.82 19.67 8.61
N TYR A 158 19.61 19.28 9.02
CA TYR A 158 18.60 18.75 8.09
C TYR A 158 17.66 19.83 7.50
N LEU A 159 17.76 21.09 7.95
CA LEU A 159 16.95 22.19 7.42
C LEU A 159 17.07 22.34 5.90
N ARG A 160 18.26 22.08 5.34
CA ARG A 160 18.50 22.14 3.89
C ARG A 160 17.66 21.14 3.08
N TYR A 161 17.20 20.06 3.72
CA TYR A 161 16.35 19.04 3.09
C TYR A 161 14.85 19.32 3.27
N SER A 162 14.46 20.31 4.08
CA SER A 162 13.05 20.66 4.28
C SER A 162 12.36 21.07 2.98
N ILE A 163 13.03 21.84 2.12
CA ILE A 163 12.47 22.22 0.82
C ILE A 163 12.24 20.97 -0.05
N LEU A 164 13.21 20.05 -0.08
CA LEU A 164 13.08 18.79 -0.81
C LEU A 164 11.91 17.96 -0.30
N ILE A 165 11.77 17.81 1.04
CA ILE A 165 10.65 17.08 1.63
C ILE A 165 9.31 17.76 1.35
N ALA A 166 9.23 19.10 1.38
CA ALA A 166 8.03 19.83 1.03
C ALA A 166 7.62 19.59 -0.44
N VAL A 167 8.59 19.61 -1.37
CA VAL A 167 8.32 19.33 -2.80
C VAL A 167 7.92 17.88 -3.02
N LEU A 168 8.63 16.93 -2.41
CA LEU A 168 8.32 15.50 -2.55
C LEU A 168 6.96 15.15 -1.93
N SER A 169 6.57 15.75 -0.80
CA SER A 169 5.23 15.55 -0.24
C SER A 169 4.14 16.08 -1.15
N ILE A 170 4.31 17.25 -1.77
CA ILE A 170 3.35 17.77 -2.75
C ILE A 170 3.19 16.77 -3.91
N ILE A 171 4.29 16.34 -4.52
CA ILE A 171 4.28 15.40 -5.64
C ILE A 171 3.66 14.06 -5.24
N SER A 172 3.91 13.58 -4.02
CA SER A 172 3.38 12.32 -3.52
C SER A 172 1.85 12.29 -3.49
N CYS A 173 1.21 13.44 -3.31
CA CYS A 173 -0.25 13.57 -3.31
C CYS A 173 -0.85 13.48 -4.73
N PHE A 174 -0.05 13.56 -5.79
CA PHE A 174 -0.54 13.61 -7.17
C PHE A 174 -0.51 12.26 -7.88
N PHE A 175 -0.50 11.15 -7.14
CA PHE A 175 -0.53 9.81 -7.70
C PHE A 175 -1.88 9.12 -7.55
N VAL A 176 -2.37 8.94 -6.31
CA VAL A 176 -3.63 8.23 -6.10
C VAL A 176 -4.28 8.61 -4.77
N GLU A 177 -5.61 8.70 -4.76
CA GLU A 177 -6.40 9.38 -3.74
C GLU A 177 -6.22 8.76 -2.35
N HIS A 178 -6.32 7.44 -2.27
CA HIS A 178 -6.24 6.71 -1.00
C HIS A 178 -4.83 6.76 -0.39
N VAL A 179 -3.76 6.77 -1.20
CA VAL A 179 -2.39 6.98 -0.70
C VAL A 179 -2.16 8.44 -0.30
N THR A 180 -2.79 9.40 -1.00
CA THR A 180 -2.80 10.82 -0.57
C THR A 180 -3.43 10.98 0.82
N LEU A 181 -4.54 10.29 1.07
CA LEU A 181 -5.19 10.28 2.39
C LEU A 181 -4.31 9.61 3.45
N LEU A 182 -3.58 8.55 3.11
CA LEU A 182 -2.57 7.97 3.99
C LEU A 182 -1.47 9.00 4.33
N ASN A 183 -0.94 9.70 3.32
CA ASN A 183 0.10 10.73 3.54
C ASN A 183 -0.41 11.84 4.45
N LEU A 184 -1.66 12.31 4.27
CA LEU A 184 -2.29 13.31 5.13
C LEU A 184 -2.43 12.81 6.58
N ALA A 185 -2.85 11.56 6.77
CA ALA A 185 -2.97 10.94 8.09
C ALA A 185 -1.60 10.85 8.78
N VAL A 186 -0.58 10.31 8.09
CA VAL A 186 0.79 10.20 8.60
C VAL A 186 1.37 11.57 8.94
N ALA A 187 1.21 12.56 8.06
CA ALA A 187 1.67 13.93 8.29
C ALA A 187 1.04 14.54 9.55
N THR A 188 -0.27 14.33 9.75
CA THR A 188 -1.01 14.80 10.93
C THR A 188 -0.53 14.15 12.20
N ILE A 189 -0.34 12.82 12.19
CA ILE A 189 0.17 12.06 13.35
C ILE A 189 1.58 12.52 13.72
N LEU A 190 2.48 12.67 12.74
CA LEU A 190 3.85 13.12 12.99
C LEU A 190 3.90 14.56 13.52
N MET A 191 3.05 15.45 13.00
CA MET A 191 2.93 16.82 13.48
C MET A 191 2.40 16.84 14.93
N GLY A 192 1.35 16.09 15.23
CA GLY A 192 0.80 15.95 16.59
C GLY A 192 1.84 15.39 17.57
N TYR A 193 2.58 14.36 17.17
CA TYR A 193 3.64 13.77 17.99
C TYR A 193 4.80 14.76 18.24
N MET A 194 5.21 15.52 17.22
CA MET A 194 6.21 16.59 17.35
C MET A 194 5.77 17.66 18.36
N LEU A 195 4.51 18.11 18.28
CA LEU A 195 3.94 19.09 19.21
C LEU A 195 3.85 18.53 20.63
N TYR A 196 3.42 17.28 20.80
CA TYR A 196 3.37 16.59 22.09
C TYR A 196 4.76 16.50 22.75
N GLN A 197 5.77 16.14 21.96
CA GLN A 197 7.16 16.09 22.42
C GLN A 197 7.75 17.48 22.73
N LYS A 198 7.10 18.57 22.28
CA LYS A 198 7.59 19.96 22.35
C LYS A 198 8.97 20.13 21.70
N LYS A 199 9.30 19.31 20.70
CA LYS A 199 10.60 19.35 20.00
C LYS A 199 10.39 19.75 18.55
N LYS A 200 11.02 20.85 18.13
CA LYS A 200 10.85 21.36 16.76
C LYS A 200 11.57 20.45 15.76
N ASN A 201 10.87 20.13 14.67
CA ASN A 201 11.39 19.28 13.62
C ASN A 201 11.00 19.85 12.24
N TYR A 202 11.96 20.45 11.56
CA TYR A 202 11.70 21.15 10.29
C TYR A 202 11.32 20.21 9.14
N LEU A 203 11.70 18.92 9.21
CA LEU A 203 11.29 17.94 8.20
C LEU A 203 9.82 17.53 8.41
N VAL A 204 9.37 17.37 9.66
CA VAL A 204 7.95 17.12 9.98
C VAL A 204 7.09 18.30 9.53
N ILE A 205 7.51 19.53 9.83
CA ILE A 205 6.78 20.74 9.42
C ILE A 205 6.72 20.83 7.89
N ALA A 206 7.83 20.61 7.19
CA ALA A 206 7.87 20.62 5.74
C ALA A 206 6.98 19.53 5.12
N ASN A 207 7.03 18.31 5.66
CA ASN A 207 6.17 17.20 5.24
C ASN A 207 4.69 17.55 5.44
N PHE A 208 4.34 18.13 6.60
CA PHE A 208 2.96 18.54 6.89
C PHE A 208 2.47 19.60 5.89
N ILE A 209 3.22 20.69 5.74
CA ILE A 209 2.85 21.78 4.83
C ILE A 209 2.74 21.28 3.38
N GLY A 210 3.75 20.57 2.90
CA GLY A 210 3.74 20.08 1.52
C GLY A 210 2.64 19.05 1.26
N THR A 211 2.39 18.14 2.20
CA THR A 211 1.31 17.14 2.03
C THR A 211 -0.07 17.79 1.99
N TYR A 212 -0.32 18.79 2.85
CA TYR A 212 -1.59 19.51 2.84
C TYR A 212 -1.77 20.37 1.59
N ILE A 213 -0.72 21.04 1.12
CA ILE A 213 -0.76 21.76 -0.16
C ILE A 213 -1.06 20.78 -1.31
N GLY A 214 -0.33 19.65 -1.37
CA GLY A 214 -0.55 18.62 -2.39
C GLY A 214 -1.95 18.02 -2.33
N GLY A 215 -2.46 17.71 -1.12
CA GLY A 215 -3.81 17.19 -0.92
C GLY A 215 -4.88 18.18 -1.37
N ILE A 216 -4.75 19.45 -1.00
CA ILE A 216 -5.67 20.51 -1.46
C ILE A 216 -5.65 20.61 -2.99
N LEU A 217 -4.46 20.67 -3.61
CA LEU A 217 -4.33 20.78 -5.07
C LEU A 217 -4.88 19.55 -5.82
N MET A 218 -4.70 18.35 -5.26
CA MET A 218 -5.28 17.12 -5.80
C MET A 218 -6.80 17.21 -5.75
N PHE A 219 -7.38 17.32 -4.56
CA PHE A 219 -8.84 17.24 -4.35
C PHE A 219 -9.61 18.47 -4.82
N SER A 220 -8.94 19.58 -5.15
CA SER A 220 -9.56 20.74 -5.81
C SER A 220 -9.86 20.51 -7.30
N ASN A 221 -9.46 19.38 -7.88
CA ASN A 221 -9.76 19.05 -9.28
C ASN A 221 -11.27 18.93 -9.52
N LYS A 222 -11.76 19.41 -10.67
CA LYS A 222 -13.21 19.40 -10.96
C LYS A 222 -13.80 18.00 -11.09
N ALA A 223 -12.97 16.99 -11.38
CA ALA A 223 -13.40 15.61 -11.40
C ALA A 223 -14.06 15.18 -10.08
N TYR A 224 -13.53 15.63 -8.94
CA TYR A 224 -14.10 15.29 -7.64
C TYR A 224 -15.44 15.98 -7.38
N LEU A 225 -15.61 17.22 -7.84
CA LEU A 225 -16.90 17.90 -7.80
C LEU A 225 -17.93 17.18 -8.66
N ASN A 226 -17.54 16.72 -9.85
CA ASN A 226 -18.43 15.97 -10.74
C ASN A 226 -18.87 14.64 -10.13
N ILE A 227 -17.99 13.93 -9.42
CA ILE A 227 -18.35 12.71 -8.68
C ILE A 227 -19.40 13.02 -7.60
N LEU A 228 -19.18 14.08 -6.81
CA LEU A 228 -20.11 14.50 -5.76
C LEU A 228 -21.49 14.93 -6.32
N LEU A 229 -21.49 15.58 -7.49
CA LEU A 229 -22.70 16.00 -8.19
C LEU A 229 -23.34 14.89 -9.06
N HIS A 230 -22.83 13.66 -9.02
CA HIS A 230 -23.32 12.51 -9.80
C HIS A 230 -23.29 12.73 -11.33
N HIS A 231 -22.31 13.49 -11.79
CA HIS A 231 -22.06 13.76 -13.21
C HIS A 231 -20.91 12.90 -13.80
N ASP A 232 -20.26 12.07 -12.99
CA ASP A 232 -19.24 11.11 -13.44
C ASP A 232 -19.93 9.77 -13.80
N SER A 233 -19.64 9.24 -14.99
CA SER A 233 -20.26 8.01 -15.50
C SER A 233 -19.57 6.72 -15.03
N TYR A 234 -18.36 6.83 -14.48
CA TYR A 234 -17.56 5.69 -14.05
C TYR A 234 -17.55 5.54 -12.52
N ARG A 235 -17.58 6.65 -11.78
CA ARG A 235 -17.49 6.68 -10.31
C ARG A 235 -18.75 7.22 -9.69
N GLU A 236 -19.22 6.53 -8.66
CA GLU A 236 -20.35 6.98 -7.84
C GLU A 236 -19.95 7.05 -6.37
N THR A 237 -20.43 8.10 -5.69
CA THR A 237 -20.45 8.15 -4.23
C THR A 237 -21.81 7.68 -3.71
N SER A 238 -21.80 6.73 -2.78
CA SER A 238 -23.03 6.33 -2.08
C SER A 238 -22.79 6.10 -0.60
N PHE A 239 -23.69 6.65 0.21
CA PHE A 239 -23.75 6.43 1.65
C PHE A 239 -24.82 5.41 2.04
N SER A 240 -25.40 4.69 1.07
CA SER A 240 -26.40 3.65 1.36
C SER A 240 -25.73 2.44 2.01
N LEU A 241 -26.23 2.04 3.19
CA LEU A 241 -25.76 0.85 3.90
C LEU A 241 -25.80 -0.42 3.03
N THR A 242 -26.77 -0.51 2.09
CA THR A 242 -26.86 -1.66 1.17
C THR A 242 -25.72 -1.66 0.15
N LYS A 243 -25.37 -0.51 -0.44
CA LYS A 243 -24.24 -0.39 -1.37
C LYS A 243 -22.92 -0.62 -0.62
N VAL A 244 -22.75 -0.04 0.56
CA VAL A 244 -21.59 -0.27 1.43
C VAL A 244 -21.42 -1.77 1.72
N TYR A 245 -22.50 -2.45 2.12
CA TYR A 245 -22.49 -3.90 2.33
C TYR A 245 -22.08 -4.68 1.08
N HIS A 246 -22.62 -4.34 -0.09
CA HIS A 246 -22.25 -5.00 -1.35
C HIS A 246 -20.77 -4.83 -1.68
N ILE A 247 -20.21 -3.62 -1.50
CA ILE A 247 -18.78 -3.36 -1.73
C ILE A 247 -17.93 -4.21 -0.78
N ILE A 248 -18.26 -4.22 0.51
CA ILE A 248 -17.47 -4.95 1.51
C ILE A 248 -17.53 -6.46 1.27
N SER A 249 -18.73 -7.01 1.06
CA SER A 249 -18.98 -8.46 1.02
C SER A 249 -18.74 -9.14 -0.32
N GLN A 250 -18.52 -8.37 -1.39
CA GLN A 250 -18.34 -8.92 -2.74
C GLN A 250 -17.10 -8.40 -3.46
N GLN A 251 -16.47 -7.32 -2.98
CA GLN A 251 -15.30 -6.71 -3.61
C GLN A 251 -14.13 -6.60 -2.63
N MET A 252 -14.34 -6.00 -1.45
CA MET A 252 -13.23 -5.71 -0.53
C MET A 252 -12.65 -6.97 0.09
N ASP A 253 -13.48 -7.85 0.65
CA ASP A 253 -13.03 -9.14 1.17
C ASP A 253 -12.34 -9.98 0.09
N PHE A 254 -12.92 -9.98 -1.11
CA PHE A 254 -12.40 -10.70 -2.25
C PHE A 254 -10.98 -10.24 -2.65
N TYR A 255 -10.79 -8.96 -3.00
CA TYR A 255 -9.50 -8.50 -3.50
C TYR A 255 -8.43 -8.36 -2.41
N LEU A 256 -8.80 -8.10 -1.16
CA LEU A 256 -7.82 -7.98 -0.06
C LEU A 256 -7.30 -9.34 0.40
N LEU A 257 -8.18 -10.35 0.52
CA LEU A 257 -7.85 -11.62 1.16
C LEU A 257 -8.03 -12.82 0.22
N ILE A 258 -9.21 -12.97 -0.38
CA ILE A 258 -9.59 -14.24 -1.03
C ILE A 258 -8.79 -14.48 -2.32
N ASP A 259 -8.66 -13.45 -3.17
CA ASP A 259 -7.98 -13.50 -4.47
C ASP A 259 -6.45 -13.67 -4.34
N ASN A 260 -5.90 -13.56 -3.12
CA ASN A 260 -4.48 -13.75 -2.81
C ASN A 260 -4.23 -15.02 -1.97
N PRO A 261 -4.58 -16.23 -2.46
CA PRO A 261 -4.60 -17.45 -1.66
C PRO A 261 -3.25 -17.80 -1.03
N ILE A 262 -2.15 -17.58 -1.75
CA ILE A 262 -0.80 -17.92 -1.27
C ILE A 262 -0.49 -17.11 -0.01
N ILE A 263 -0.66 -15.78 -0.05
CA ILE A 263 -0.35 -14.92 1.08
C ILE A 263 -1.35 -15.08 2.21
N THR A 264 -2.63 -15.22 1.89
CA THR A 264 -3.66 -15.40 2.91
C THR A 264 -3.45 -16.70 3.70
N VAL A 265 -3.07 -17.80 3.04
CA VAL A 265 -2.68 -19.05 3.72
C VAL A 265 -1.39 -18.89 4.52
N LEU A 266 -0.36 -18.24 3.96
CA LEU A 266 0.89 -17.98 4.68
C LEU A 266 0.67 -17.14 5.95
N LEU A 267 -0.15 -16.09 5.85
CA LEU A 267 -0.56 -15.26 6.99
C LEU A 267 -1.31 -16.10 8.03
N ALA A 268 -2.27 -16.93 7.62
CA ALA A 268 -3.00 -17.81 8.53
C ALA A 268 -2.05 -18.77 9.27
N VAL A 269 -1.06 -19.34 8.60
CA VAL A 269 -0.04 -20.22 9.21
C VAL A 269 0.83 -19.45 10.21
N ILE A 270 1.31 -18.25 9.85
CA ILE A 270 2.12 -17.40 10.73
C ILE A 270 1.32 -17.00 11.98
N LEU A 271 0.07 -16.55 11.81
CA LEU A 271 -0.82 -16.22 12.92
C LEU A 271 -1.08 -17.44 13.80
N GLY A 272 -1.37 -18.60 13.20
CA GLY A 272 -1.54 -19.85 13.94
C GLY A 272 -0.33 -20.21 14.79
N TYR A 273 0.88 -20.08 14.25
CA TYR A 273 2.11 -20.27 15.01
C TYR A 273 2.24 -19.27 16.18
N LEU A 274 1.97 -17.98 15.95
CA LEU A 274 2.02 -16.95 17.00
C LEU A 274 1.01 -17.24 18.12
N ILE A 275 -0.22 -17.63 17.77
CA ILE A 275 -1.28 -17.98 18.72
C ILE A 275 -0.89 -19.21 19.55
N ILE A 276 -0.36 -20.27 18.92
CA ILE A 276 0.11 -21.48 19.63
C ILE A 276 1.26 -21.15 20.59
N LYS A 277 2.21 -20.32 20.15
CA LYS A 277 3.30 -19.85 21.01
C LYS A 277 2.76 -19.05 22.21
N ASN A 278 1.77 -18.20 21.99
CA ASN A 278 1.12 -17.41 23.04
C ASN A 278 0.32 -18.29 24.02
N LEU A 279 -0.33 -19.35 23.54
CA LEU A 279 -1.00 -20.36 24.36
C LEU A 279 -0.02 -21.04 25.33
N GLN A 280 1.14 -21.47 24.83
CA GLN A 280 2.17 -22.14 25.64
C GLN A 280 2.72 -21.24 26.75
N LYS A 281 2.92 -19.95 26.47
CA LYS A 281 3.40 -18.97 27.47
C LYS A 281 2.38 -18.68 28.59
N ARG A 282 1.09 -18.88 28.33
CA ARG A 282 -0.02 -18.47 29.22
C ARG A 282 -0.62 -19.62 30.04
N SER A 283 0.16 -20.67 30.28
CA SER A 283 -0.26 -21.81 31.13
C SER A 283 -0.83 -21.31 32.47
N GLY A 284 -2.16 -21.38 32.63
CA GLY A 284 -2.90 -20.94 33.83
C GLY A 284 -3.90 -19.80 33.61
N ASN A 285 -3.81 -19.01 32.53
CA ASN A 285 -4.79 -17.95 32.23
C ASN A 285 -5.96 -18.48 31.39
N LYS A 286 -7.06 -18.87 32.05
CA LYS A 286 -8.26 -19.43 31.41
C LYS A 286 -8.83 -18.55 30.29
N LEU A 287 -8.94 -17.24 30.50
CA LEU A 287 -9.50 -16.33 29.50
C LEU A 287 -8.59 -16.23 28.28
N GLY A 288 -7.28 -16.10 28.49
CA GLY A 288 -6.29 -16.07 27.41
C GLY A 288 -6.30 -17.34 26.57
N THR A 289 -6.47 -18.51 27.20
CA THR A 289 -6.60 -19.79 26.50
C THR A 289 -7.85 -19.85 25.64
N VAL A 290 -9.01 -19.43 26.15
CA VAL A 290 -10.28 -19.41 25.39
C VAL A 290 -10.18 -18.48 24.18
N VAL A 291 -9.63 -17.28 24.35
CA VAL A 291 -9.45 -16.32 23.26
C VAL A 291 -8.58 -16.90 22.16
N SER A 292 -7.47 -17.56 22.50
CA SER A 292 -6.58 -18.15 21.50
C SER A 292 -7.17 -19.37 20.78
N TYR A 293 -8.01 -20.19 21.44
CA TYR A 293 -8.77 -21.23 20.73
C TYR A 293 -9.83 -20.64 19.80
N LEU A 294 -10.46 -19.52 20.16
CA LEU A 294 -11.38 -18.81 19.28
C LEU A 294 -10.65 -18.24 18.06
N GLU A 295 -9.48 -17.60 18.26
CA GLU A 295 -8.63 -17.09 17.18
C GLU A 295 -8.23 -18.21 16.21
N LEU A 296 -7.78 -19.37 16.71
CA LEU A 296 -7.47 -20.54 15.88
C LEU A 296 -8.68 -21.06 15.11
N SER A 297 -9.85 -21.15 15.77
CA SER A 297 -11.10 -21.57 15.13
C SER A 297 -11.48 -20.63 13.99
N ILE A 298 -11.31 -19.32 14.16
CA ILE A 298 -11.57 -18.30 13.13
C ILE A 298 -10.63 -18.51 11.94
N LEU A 299 -9.33 -18.73 12.16
CA LEU A 299 -8.37 -18.96 11.07
C LEU A 299 -8.75 -20.20 10.24
N ILE A 300 -9.08 -21.31 10.91
CA ILE A 300 -9.48 -22.56 10.25
C ILE A 300 -10.80 -22.35 9.49
N ALA A 301 -11.82 -21.78 10.15
CA ALA A 301 -13.12 -21.53 9.53
C ALA A 301 -13.00 -20.61 8.32
N PHE A 302 -12.16 -19.57 8.38
CA PHE A 302 -11.91 -18.68 7.25
C PHE A 302 -11.32 -19.44 6.06
N ILE A 303 -10.28 -20.25 6.26
CA ILE A 303 -9.61 -21.01 5.19
C ILE A 303 -10.55 -22.06 4.58
N GLU A 304 -11.20 -22.87 5.42
CA GLU A 304 -12.14 -23.89 4.98
C GLU A 304 -13.32 -23.26 4.22
N TYR A 305 -13.87 -22.17 4.74
CA TYR A 305 -14.99 -21.51 4.11
C TYR A 305 -14.64 -21.00 2.71
N HIS A 306 -13.60 -20.18 2.56
CA HIS A 306 -13.31 -19.50 1.28
C HIS A 306 -12.70 -20.43 0.22
N TYR A 307 -11.83 -21.36 0.62
CA TYR A 307 -11.09 -22.20 -0.34
C TYR A 307 -11.69 -23.58 -0.56
N ILE A 308 -12.61 -24.02 0.31
CA ILE A 308 -13.30 -25.30 0.15
C ILE A 308 -14.79 -25.07 -0.03
N LEU A 309 -15.49 -24.51 0.96
CA LEU A 309 -16.95 -24.54 1.02
C LEU A 309 -17.65 -23.54 0.06
N PHE A 310 -17.08 -22.35 -0.13
CA PHE A 310 -17.72 -21.21 -0.79
C PHE A 310 -18.17 -21.51 -2.23
N ASN A 311 -17.28 -22.14 -3.01
CA ASN A 311 -17.54 -22.49 -4.41
C ASN A 311 -18.07 -23.93 -4.60
N THR A 312 -18.15 -24.72 -3.52
CA THR A 312 -18.63 -26.11 -3.57
C THR A 312 -19.99 -26.24 -2.90
N PHE A 313 -20.02 -26.65 -1.63
CA PHE A 313 -21.22 -26.96 -0.85
C PHE A 313 -22.14 -25.75 -0.62
N LEU A 314 -21.58 -24.54 -0.58
CA LEU A 314 -22.34 -23.32 -0.30
C LEU A 314 -22.57 -22.47 -1.55
N LYS A 315 -22.32 -23.02 -2.74
CA LYS A 315 -22.55 -22.29 -3.99
C LYS A 315 -23.99 -21.80 -4.09
N ASP A 316 -25.00 -22.57 -3.72
CA ASP A 316 -26.40 -22.13 -3.83
C ASP A 316 -26.96 -21.50 -2.54
N PHE A 317 -26.11 -21.29 -1.53
CA PHE A 317 -26.53 -20.69 -0.27
C PHE A 317 -26.70 -19.17 -0.40
N GLY A 318 -27.94 -18.68 -0.25
CA GLY A 318 -28.28 -17.27 -0.47
C GLY A 318 -27.53 -16.26 0.40
N HIS A 319 -27.00 -16.67 1.55
CA HIS A 319 -26.23 -15.81 2.46
C HIS A 319 -24.71 -16.05 2.39
N ARG A 320 -24.20 -16.72 1.35
CA ARG A 320 -22.76 -17.06 1.25
C ARG A 320 -21.82 -15.84 1.32
N TYR A 321 -22.22 -14.71 0.73
CA TYR A 321 -21.42 -13.48 0.77
C TYR A 321 -21.46 -12.80 2.15
N LEU A 322 -22.58 -12.92 2.88
CA LEU A 322 -22.66 -12.41 4.25
C LEU A 322 -21.69 -13.18 5.16
N VAL A 323 -21.68 -14.51 5.05
CA VAL A 323 -20.76 -15.35 5.85
C VAL A 323 -19.30 -15.11 5.45
N SER A 324 -19.01 -14.95 4.15
CA SER A 324 -17.68 -14.54 3.63
C SER A 324 -17.18 -13.26 4.29
N CYS A 325 -18.03 -12.23 4.26
CA CYS A 325 -17.75 -10.93 4.86
C CYS A 325 -17.50 -11.02 6.37
N LEU A 326 -18.36 -11.74 7.10
CA LEU A 326 -18.20 -11.91 8.55
C LEU A 326 -16.89 -12.63 8.91
N LEU A 327 -16.56 -13.72 8.21
CA LEU A 327 -15.31 -14.44 8.42
C LEU A 327 -14.09 -13.59 8.06
N SER A 328 -14.17 -12.79 7.00
CA SER A 328 -13.11 -11.86 6.60
C SER A 328 -12.86 -10.77 7.63
N ILE A 329 -13.93 -10.18 8.19
CA ILE A 329 -13.81 -9.21 9.30
C ILE A 329 -13.17 -9.88 10.53
N LEU A 330 -13.61 -11.08 10.89
CA LEU A 330 -13.03 -11.83 12.01
C LEU A 330 -11.54 -12.15 11.76
N PHE A 331 -11.16 -12.53 10.55
CA PHE A 331 -9.78 -12.79 10.17
C PHE A 331 -8.90 -11.54 10.30
N LEU A 332 -9.38 -10.39 9.81
CA LEU A 332 -8.69 -9.11 9.98
C LEU A 332 -8.57 -8.70 11.45
N LEU A 333 -9.59 -8.98 12.28
CA LEU A 333 -9.51 -8.74 13.72
C LEU A 333 -8.43 -9.61 14.39
N VAL A 334 -8.29 -10.87 13.98
CA VAL A 334 -7.18 -11.74 14.47
C VAL A 334 -5.83 -11.13 14.12
N ILE A 335 -5.64 -10.62 12.89
CA ILE A 335 -4.41 -9.93 12.49
C ILE A 335 -4.13 -8.73 13.41
N VAL A 336 -5.13 -7.86 13.61
CA VAL A 336 -5.01 -6.66 14.47
C VAL A 336 -4.59 -7.06 15.89
N ILE A 337 -5.24 -8.07 16.47
CA ILE A 337 -5.00 -8.52 17.83
C ILE A 337 -3.59 -9.12 17.98
N GLU A 338 -3.18 -10.02 17.08
CA GLU A 338 -1.85 -10.66 17.16
C GLU A 338 -0.72 -9.67 16.95
N MET A 339 -0.88 -8.73 16.01
CA MET A 339 0.12 -7.68 15.81
C MET A 339 0.18 -6.70 16.98
N ALA A 340 -0.94 -6.38 17.62
CA ALA A 340 -0.95 -5.59 18.85
C ALA A 340 -0.23 -6.32 19.99
N LYS A 341 -0.47 -7.63 20.17
CA LYS A 341 0.27 -8.47 21.13
C LYS A 341 1.77 -8.46 20.83
N LEU A 342 2.16 -8.62 19.56
CA LEU A 342 3.55 -8.60 19.13
C LEU A 342 4.21 -7.24 19.35
N SER A 343 3.49 -6.16 19.07
CA SER A 343 3.92 -4.79 19.33
C SER A 343 4.20 -4.55 20.81
N LEU A 344 3.33 -5.04 21.69
CA LEU A 344 3.53 -4.98 23.13
C LEU A 344 4.73 -5.84 23.59
N GLU A 345 4.89 -7.06 23.08
CA GLU A 345 6.00 -7.96 23.45
C GLU A 345 7.36 -7.41 23.00
N THR A 346 7.42 -6.80 21.81
CA THR A 346 8.68 -6.31 21.21
C THR A 346 8.94 -4.83 21.44
N HIS A 347 7.97 -4.11 22.02
CA HIS A 347 7.94 -2.65 22.09
C HIS A 347 8.13 -1.96 20.72
N ASN A 348 7.74 -2.63 19.63
CA ASN A 348 7.83 -2.10 18.29
C ASN A 348 6.46 -1.60 17.80
N ILE A 349 6.28 -0.28 17.74
CA ILE A 349 5.01 0.35 17.33
C ILE A 349 4.71 0.18 15.84
N GLU A 350 5.72 -0.19 15.04
CA GLU A 350 5.61 -0.31 13.58
C GLU A 350 4.53 -1.29 13.15
N TYR A 351 4.34 -2.39 13.89
CA TYR A 351 3.29 -3.36 13.59
C TYR A 351 1.89 -2.73 13.64
N ILE A 352 1.63 -1.89 14.65
CA ILE A 352 0.36 -1.17 14.78
C ILE A 352 0.24 -0.11 13.69
N ALA A 353 1.33 0.60 13.39
CA ALA A 353 1.34 1.63 12.35
C ALA A 353 1.04 1.07 10.96
N LEU A 354 1.57 -0.11 10.61
CA LEU A 354 1.32 -0.76 9.32
C LEU A 354 -0.14 -1.22 9.18
N ILE A 355 -0.75 -1.78 10.23
CA ILE A 355 -2.18 -2.13 10.21
C ILE A 355 -3.05 -0.90 10.10
N ALA A 356 -2.74 0.15 10.88
CA ALA A 356 -3.48 1.41 10.79
C ALA A 356 -3.40 2.00 9.38
N ALA A 357 -2.23 1.93 8.73
CA ALA A 357 -2.06 2.34 7.34
C ALA A 357 -2.92 1.49 6.38
N ALA A 358 -2.90 0.16 6.52
CA ALA A 358 -3.71 -0.75 5.70
C ALA A 358 -5.22 -0.42 5.79
N ILE A 359 -5.71 -0.07 6.98
CA ILE A 359 -7.09 0.36 7.21
C ILE A 359 -7.36 1.70 6.52
N VAL A 360 -6.53 2.73 6.77
CA VAL A 360 -6.70 4.08 6.19
C VAL A 360 -6.78 4.04 4.66
N LEU A 361 -5.99 3.15 4.04
CA LEU A 361 -5.96 2.98 2.58
C LEU A 361 -7.27 2.42 2.00
N ILE A 362 -8.08 1.68 2.76
CA ILE A 362 -9.35 1.11 2.29
C ILE A 362 -10.59 1.92 2.68
N VAL A 363 -10.53 2.74 3.73
CA VAL A 363 -11.68 3.54 4.21
C VAL A 363 -12.40 4.34 3.11
N PRO A 364 -11.71 5.01 2.17
CA PRO A 364 -12.39 5.81 1.14
C PRO A 364 -13.33 4.99 0.26
N PHE A 365 -13.03 3.70 0.07
CA PHE A 365 -13.79 2.81 -0.79
C PHE A 365 -15.07 2.28 -0.14
N PHE A 366 -15.32 2.57 1.15
CA PHE A 366 -16.64 2.32 1.73
C PHE A 366 -17.71 3.21 1.08
N VAL A 367 -17.35 4.38 0.58
CA VAL A 367 -18.30 5.35 0.03
C VAL A 367 -18.09 5.64 -1.46
N VAL A 368 -16.96 5.22 -2.04
CA VAL A 368 -16.64 5.41 -3.46
C VAL A 368 -16.61 4.07 -4.18
N THR A 369 -17.30 4.00 -5.32
CA THR A 369 -17.33 2.82 -6.20
C THR A 369 -16.80 3.14 -7.59
N PRO A 370 -16.28 2.14 -8.34
CA PRO A 370 -16.07 0.73 -7.93
C PRO A 370 -14.80 0.49 -7.10
N PHE A 371 -14.81 -0.53 -6.22
CA PHE A 371 -13.59 -1.08 -5.62
C PHE A 371 -13.05 -2.21 -6.50
N GLY A 372 -11.80 -2.10 -6.91
CA GLY A 372 -11.14 -3.09 -7.77
C GLY A 372 -9.74 -3.46 -7.26
N PRO A 373 -9.07 -4.43 -7.90
CA PRO A 373 -7.79 -4.98 -7.46
C PRO A 373 -6.75 -3.91 -7.11
N ARG A 374 -6.51 -2.95 -8.01
CA ARG A 374 -5.55 -1.86 -7.77
C ARG A 374 -5.81 -1.04 -6.50
N GLY A 375 -7.08 -0.89 -6.09
CA GLY A 375 -7.44 -0.21 -4.84
C GLY A 375 -7.06 -0.98 -3.59
N ALA A 376 -6.92 -2.30 -3.69
CA ALA A 376 -6.48 -3.18 -2.60
C ALA A 376 -4.95 -3.22 -2.46
N PHE A 377 -4.19 -2.90 -3.52
CA PHE A 377 -2.74 -3.12 -3.59
C PHE A 377 -1.94 -2.49 -2.44
N ALA A 378 -2.18 -1.21 -2.14
CA ALA A 378 -1.43 -0.53 -1.08
C ALA A 378 -1.70 -1.14 0.30
N SER A 379 -2.95 -1.51 0.58
CA SER A 379 -3.32 -2.20 1.83
C SER A 379 -2.75 -3.60 1.91
N TYR A 380 -2.82 -4.35 0.80
CA TYR A 380 -2.18 -5.66 0.66
C TYR A 380 -0.68 -5.59 0.89
N PHE A 381 0.00 -4.52 0.46
CA PHE A 381 1.44 -4.35 0.70
C PHE A 381 1.78 -4.06 2.17
N CYS A 382 0.85 -3.48 2.93
CA CYS A 382 1.03 -3.20 4.36
C CYS A 382 0.73 -4.39 5.27
N LEU A 383 -0.19 -5.27 4.86
CA LEU A 383 -0.55 -6.52 5.56
C LEU A 383 0.53 -7.58 5.37
#